data_AF-A0A6V8CRC5-F1
#
_entry.id   AF-A0A6V8CRC5-F1
#
_cell.length_a   1.000
_cell.length_b   1.000
_cell.length_c   1.000
_cell.angle_alpha   90.00
_cell.angle_beta   90.00
_cell.angle_gamma   90.00
#
_symmetry.space_group_name_H-M   'P 1'
#
loop_
_entity.id
_entity.type
_entity.pdbx_description
1 polymer ?
#
loop_
_entity_poly.entity_id
_entity_poly.type
_entity_poly.pdbx_seq_one_letter_code
_entity_poly.pdbx_strand_id
1 'polypeptide(L)'
;MEERAFWKNRFLSLCLTLIFAVPLLAPLASADGMETCDSVSGFSDCDDYDSNDDETPWQDWIRGTYEFDLQDTSTIHMSLSWA
;
A
#
# COMPACT_ATOMS: atom_id res chain seq x y z
N MET A 1 -46.23 -7.20 -4.89
CA MET A 1 -44.87 -6.98 -5.42
C MET A 1 -43.79 -7.05 -4.34
N GLU A 2 -44.12 -6.82 -3.06
CA GLU A 2 -43.17 -6.85 -1.95
C GLU A 2 -42.53 -8.22 -1.65
N GLU A 3 -43.27 -9.32 -1.80
CA GLU A 3 -42.74 -10.66 -1.48
C GLU A 3 -41.57 -11.09 -2.39
N ARG A 4 -41.61 -10.70 -3.67
CA ARG A 4 -40.48 -10.93 -4.61
C ARG A 4 -39.26 -10.09 -4.24
N ALA A 5 -39.46 -8.85 -3.80
CA ALA A 5 -38.36 -7.97 -3.38
C ALA A 5 -37.71 -8.47 -2.08
N PHE A 6 -38.51 -8.95 -1.12
CA PHE A 6 -38.03 -9.56 0.12
C PHE A 6 -37.17 -10.79 -0.15
N TRP A 7 -37.63 -11.71 -1.02
CA TRP A 7 -36.86 -12.91 -1.35
C TRP A 7 -35.58 -12.58 -2.11
N LYS A 8 -35.61 -11.59 -3.02
CA LYS A 8 -34.44 -11.12 -3.76
C LYS A 8 -33.37 -10.51 -2.83
N ASN A 9 -33.80 -9.75 -1.81
CA ASN A 9 -32.88 -9.13 -0.85
C ASN A 9 -32.26 -10.17 0.11
N ARG A 10 -33.02 -11.19 0.50
CA ARG A 10 -32.50 -12.30 1.31
C ARG A 10 -31.53 -13.17 0.53
N PHE A 11 -31.86 -13.47 -0.73
CA PHE A 11 -30.96 -14.17 -1.64
C PHE A 11 -29.66 -13.40 -1.86
N LEU A 12 -29.76 -12.09 -2.14
CA LEU A 12 -28.60 -11.22 -2.30
C LEU A 12 -27.73 -11.18 -1.02
N SER A 13 -28.35 -11.06 0.15
CA SER A 13 -27.63 -11.06 1.43
C SER A 13 -26.87 -12.37 1.64
N LEU A 14 -27.51 -13.51 1.37
CA LEU A 14 -26.86 -14.82 1.44
C LEU A 14 -25.68 -14.93 0.45
N CYS A 15 -25.87 -14.51 -0.80
CA CYS A 15 -24.79 -14.50 -1.79
C CYS A 15 -23.61 -13.64 -1.35
N LEU A 16 -23.85 -12.44 -0.84
CA LEU A 16 -22.80 -11.55 -0.36
C LEU A 16 -22.05 -12.17 0.83
N THR A 17 -22.76 -12.73 1.81
CA THR A 17 -22.12 -13.40 2.95
C THR A 17 -21.25 -14.58 2.54
N LEU A 18 -21.69 -15.35 1.53
CA LEU A 18 -20.91 -16.47 1.02
C LEU A 18 -19.66 -15.98 0.29
N ILE A 19 -19.75 -14.94 -0.54
CA ILE A 19 -18.60 -14.34 -1.24
C ILE A 19 -17.52 -13.88 -0.23
N PHE A 20 -17.93 -13.21 0.85
CA PHE A 20 -16.98 -12.77 1.89
C PHE A 20 -16.44 -13.92 2.76
N ALA A 21 -17.10 -15.09 2.76
CA ALA A 21 -16.62 -16.29 3.47
C ALA A 21 -15.70 -17.18 2.61
N VAL A 22 -15.71 -17.05 1.27
CA VAL A 22 -14.81 -17.80 0.36
C VAL A 22 -13.32 -17.67 0.75
N PRO A 23 -12.79 -16.48 1.12
CA PRO A 23 -11.40 -16.34 1.52
C PRO A 23 -10.97 -17.17 2.73
N LEU A 24 -11.92 -17.65 3.55
CA LEU A 24 -11.63 -18.52 4.70
C LEU A 24 -11.24 -19.95 4.30
N LEU A 25 -11.66 -20.40 3.11
CA LEU A 25 -11.43 -21.75 2.61
C LEU A 25 -10.33 -21.80 1.54
N ALA A 26 -10.17 -20.70 0.79
CA ALA A 26 -9.11 -20.52 -0.18
C ALA A 26 -8.69 -19.05 -0.16
N PRO A 27 -7.54 -18.70 0.45
CA PRO A 27 -6.97 -17.36 0.34
C PRO A 27 -6.48 -17.14 -1.10
N LEU A 28 -7.41 -16.80 -1.99
CA LEU A 28 -7.17 -16.53 -3.42
C LEU A 28 -6.24 -15.33 -3.63
N ALA A 29 -6.15 -14.45 -2.63
CA ALA A 29 -5.09 -13.48 -2.47
C ALA A 29 -4.38 -13.83 -1.16
N SER A 30 -3.22 -14.47 -1.28
CA SER A 30 -2.32 -14.68 -0.15
C SER A 30 -1.12 -13.77 -0.37
N ALA A 31 -0.71 -13.03 0.66
CA ALA A 31 0.62 -12.43 0.71
C ALA A 31 1.72 -13.48 0.99
N ASP A 32 1.42 -14.75 0.72
CA ASP A 32 2.34 -15.88 0.84
C ASP A 32 3.40 -15.75 -0.26
N GLY A 33 4.66 -15.62 0.15
CA GLY A 33 5.78 -15.23 -0.71
C GLY A 33 6.12 -13.74 -0.74
N MET A 34 5.36 -12.87 -0.04
CA MET A 34 5.84 -11.51 0.28
C MET A 34 6.75 -11.59 1.50
N GLU A 35 7.94 -12.16 1.32
CA GLU A 35 9.01 -12.02 2.30
C GLU A 35 9.36 -10.52 2.42
N THR A 36 9.48 -10.02 3.66
CA THR A 36 10.20 -8.76 3.86
C THR A 36 11.62 -8.95 3.35
N CYS A 37 12.21 -7.93 2.70
CA CYS A 37 13.63 -7.91 2.29
C CYS A 37 14.59 -7.96 3.49
N ASP A 38 14.42 -8.94 4.36
CA ASP A 38 15.10 -9.11 5.63
C ASP A 38 15.85 -10.45 5.58
N SER A 39 16.58 -10.65 4.48
CA SER A 39 17.44 -11.80 4.28
C SER A 39 18.69 -11.69 5.14
N VAL A 40 19.01 -12.79 5.80
CA VAL A 40 20.31 -13.08 6.41
C VAL A 40 21.48 -12.64 5.51
N SER A 41 22.51 -12.04 6.13
CA SER A 41 23.70 -11.54 5.44
C SER A 41 24.25 -12.52 4.39
N GLY A 42 24.15 -12.17 3.11
CA GLY A 42 24.80 -12.88 2.00
C GLY A 42 23.88 -13.46 0.91
N PHE A 43 22.56 -13.37 1.06
CA PHE A 43 21.60 -13.65 -0.02
C PHE A 43 20.63 -12.47 -0.09
N SER A 44 20.46 -11.83 -1.26
CA SER A 44 19.44 -10.80 -1.45
C SER A 44 18.18 -11.45 -2.03
N ASP A 45 17.11 -11.53 -1.24
CA ASP A 45 15.77 -11.92 -1.72
C ASP A 45 15.05 -10.74 -2.40
N CYS A 46 15.76 -9.63 -2.66
CA CYS A 46 15.23 -8.44 -3.30
C CYS A 46 16.14 -8.02 -4.45
N ASP A 47 15.50 -7.61 -5.54
CA ASP A 47 16.18 -7.15 -6.75
C ASP A 47 17.13 -5.99 -6.40
N ASP A 48 18.32 -6.01 -7.00
CA ASP A 48 19.26 -4.91 -6.86
C ASP A 48 18.65 -3.64 -7.45
N TYR A 49 18.80 -2.51 -6.74
CA TYR A 49 18.41 -1.23 -7.27
C TYR A 49 19.23 -0.88 -8.52
N ASP A 50 18.57 -0.75 -9.68
CA ASP A 50 19.17 -0.24 -10.92
C ASP A 50 18.45 1.06 -11.36
N SER A 51 19.19 2.18 -11.34
CA SER A 51 18.68 3.48 -11.80
C SER A 51 18.32 3.50 -13.30
N ASN A 52 18.77 2.52 -14.07
CA ASN A 52 18.38 2.38 -15.48
C ASN A 52 16.90 1.96 -15.62
N ASP A 53 16.31 1.32 -14.60
CA ASP A 53 14.90 0.93 -14.59
C ASP A 53 13.96 2.12 -14.35
N ASP A 54 14.49 3.25 -13.86
CA ASP A 54 13.71 4.45 -13.58
C ASP A 54 13.32 5.21 -14.86
N GLU A 55 13.81 4.80 -16.05
CA GLU A 55 13.56 5.35 -17.40
C GLU A 55 13.58 6.90 -17.49
N THR A 56 14.18 7.58 -16.52
CA THR A 56 14.28 9.04 -16.46
C THR A 56 15.70 9.47 -16.82
N PRO A 57 15.88 10.38 -17.79
CA PRO A 57 17.20 10.86 -18.13
C PRO A 57 17.67 11.78 -16.98
N TRP A 58 18.55 11.23 -16.14
CA TRP A 58 19.31 11.94 -15.10
C TRP A 58 18.45 12.46 -13.93
N GLN A 59 18.11 11.58 -13.00
CA GLN A 59 17.65 11.99 -11.67
C GLN A 59 18.52 11.35 -10.58
N ASP A 60 19.75 11.83 -10.48
CA ASP A 60 20.53 11.70 -9.25
C ASP A 60 19.85 12.58 -8.19
N TRP A 61 18.91 11.98 -7.46
CA TRP A 61 18.34 12.43 -6.19
C TRP A 61 18.78 13.86 -5.77
N ILE A 62 17.86 14.84 -5.84
CA ILE A 62 18.17 16.17 -5.31
C ILE A 62 18.09 16.11 -3.79
N ARG A 63 19.20 16.44 -3.10
CA ARG A 63 19.21 16.50 -1.64
C ARG A 63 18.42 17.72 -1.16
N GLY A 64 17.18 17.49 -0.76
CA GLY A 64 16.39 18.47 -0.01
C GLY A 64 16.80 18.53 1.45
N THR A 65 16.82 19.73 2.03
CA THR A 65 16.87 19.93 3.48
C THR A 65 15.55 20.57 3.91
N TYR A 66 14.91 19.96 4.90
CA TYR A 66 13.71 20.48 5.55
C TYR A 66 14.10 21.05 6.91
N GLU A 67 13.74 22.30 7.15
CA GLU A 67 13.89 22.94 8.46
C GLU A 67 12.51 23.26 9.01
N PHE A 68 12.25 22.78 10.23
CA PHE A 68 10.99 22.99 10.93
C PHE A 68 11.25 23.86 12.16
N ASP A 69 10.61 25.02 12.21
CA ASP A 69 10.61 25.90 13.36
C ASP A 69 9.20 25.94 13.97
N LEU A 70 9.09 25.55 15.23
CA LEU A 70 7.85 25.62 15.98
C LEU A 70 7.78 27.00 16.64
N GLN A 71 7.10 27.94 15.99
CA GLN A 71 6.97 29.30 16.52
C GLN A 71 6.06 29.36 17.76
N ASP A 72 5.01 28.54 17.78
CA ASP A 72 4.11 28.39 18.91
C ASP A 72 3.37 27.04 18.88
N THR A 73 2.50 26.77 19.85
CA THR A 73 1.76 25.50 19.97
C THR A 73 0.77 25.21 18.83
N SER A 74 0.51 26.19 17.98
CA SER A 74 -0.41 26.12 16.84
C SER A 74 0.24 26.42 15.49
N THR A 75 1.48 26.91 15.46
CA THR A 75 2.13 27.38 14.23
C THR A 75 3.50 26.71 14.04
N ILE A 76 3.65 26.01 12.92
CA ILE A 76 4.93 25.49 12.43
C ILE A 76 5.30 26.26 11.17
N HIS A 77 6.51 26.80 11.13
CA HIS A 77 7.12 27.34 9.93
C HIS A 77 8.05 26.30 9.30
N MET A 78 7.82 26.00 8.03
CA MET A 78 8.59 25.00 7.29
C MET A 78 9.35 25.67 6.15
N SER A 79 10.67 25.49 6.12
CA SER A 79 11.51 25.90 5.00
C SER A 79 12.01 24.67 4.25
N LEU A 80 11.92 24.73 2.93
CA LEU A 80 12.45 23.71 2.03
C LEU A 80 13.52 24.35 1.15
N SER A 81 14.75 23.85 1.26
CA SER A 81 15.85 24.21 0.37
C SER A 81 16.33 23.00 -0.39
N TRP A 82 16.58 23.18 -1.68
CA TRP A 82 17.23 22.22 -2.56
C TRP A 82 18.52 22.83 -3.13
N ALA A 83 19.53 22.00 -3.38
CA ALA A 83 20.80 22.39 -4.01
C ALA A 83 20.93 21.76 -5.39
#